data_AF-A0A8J3SMC9-F1
#
_entry.id   AF-A0A8J3SMC9-F1
#
_cell.length_a   1.000
_cell.length_b   1.000
_cell.length_c   1.000
_cell.angle_alpha   90.00
_cell.angle_beta   90.00
_cell.angle_gamma   90.00
#
_symmetry.space_group_name_H-M   'P 1'
#
loop_
_entity.id
_entity.type
_entity.pdbx_description
1 polymer ?
#
loop_
_entity_poly.entity_id
_entity_poly.type
_entity_poly.pdbx_seq_one_letter_code
_entity_poly.pdbx_strand_id
1 'polypeptide(L)'
;MAGRLGLTQATALVMGNVIGVGVFVLPAQAARYGTVSIVAFILVSAGALALAVVFGRLAVREPQTGGPYVYARAAFGELPGFLNAWAYWITAWAGNAALVVGWLGYVDVLVPIRHDAALTLAVGVAAMAAAAVINLAGVRSTGAAALVTTILKFVPLLLVAVFGLFFLEAENFGPFNATDGS
;
A
#
# COMPACT_ATOMS: atom_id res chain seq x y z
N MET A 1 -8.09 22.38 -21.80
CA MET A 1 -7.06 22.21 -20.76
C MET A 1 -7.41 20.96 -19.96
N ALA A 2 -6.70 19.84 -20.16
CA ALA A 2 -6.95 18.62 -19.39
C ALA A 2 -6.68 18.88 -17.90
N GLY A 3 -7.62 18.51 -17.04
CA GLY A 3 -7.67 18.93 -15.63
C GLY A 3 -6.41 18.57 -14.85
N ARG A 4 -5.73 19.59 -14.31
CA ARG A 4 -4.65 19.41 -13.34
C ARG A 4 -5.28 18.91 -12.03
N LEU A 5 -4.69 17.86 -11.43
CA LEU A 5 -5.11 17.39 -10.11
C LEU A 5 -4.79 18.49 -9.08
N GLY A 6 -5.80 18.92 -8.33
CA GLY A 6 -5.58 19.82 -7.18
C GLY A 6 -4.87 19.10 -6.03
N LEU A 7 -4.38 19.84 -5.03
CA LEU A 7 -3.68 19.28 -3.87
C LEU A 7 -4.47 18.16 -3.20
N THR A 8 -5.76 18.39 -2.92
CA THR A 8 -6.62 17.39 -2.26
C THR A 8 -6.78 16.13 -3.09
N GLN A 9 -6.91 16.26 -4.42
CA GLN A 9 -7.03 15.12 -5.32
C GLN A 9 -5.72 14.35 -5.44
N ALA A 10 -4.59 15.05 -5.49
CA ALA A 10 -3.26 14.44 -5.49
C ALA A 10 -2.99 13.71 -4.16
N THR A 11 -3.29 14.33 -3.02
CA THR A 11 -3.16 13.70 -1.70
C THR A 11 -4.08 12.49 -1.55
N ALA A 12 -5.35 12.60 -1.96
CA ALA A 12 -6.28 11.48 -1.94
C ALA A 12 -5.81 10.34 -2.85
N LEU A 13 -5.31 10.65 -4.05
CA LEU A 13 -4.75 9.66 -4.96
C LEU A 13 -3.55 8.93 -4.36
N VAL A 14 -2.62 9.66 -3.73
CA VAL A 14 -1.46 9.07 -3.06
C VAL A 14 -1.91 8.22 -1.86
N MET A 15 -2.78 8.73 -1.00
CA MET A 15 -3.31 7.96 0.14
C MET A 15 -4.05 6.70 -0.31
N GLY A 16 -4.86 6.77 -1.35
CA GLY A 16 -5.57 5.61 -1.91
C GLY A 16 -4.65 4.52 -2.46
N ASN A 17 -3.48 4.91 -2.98
CA ASN A 17 -2.45 3.99 -3.43
C ASN A 17 -1.63 3.39 -2.28
N VAL A 18 -1.39 4.16 -1.21
CA VAL A 18 -0.65 3.69 -0.02
C VAL A 18 -1.51 2.77 0.85
N ILE A 19 -2.81 3.07 0.99
CA ILE A 19 -3.77 2.27 1.76
C ILE A 19 -4.20 1.06 0.93
N GLY A 20 -3.43 -0.01 1.06
CA GLY A 20 -3.69 -1.33 0.48
C GLY A 20 -3.80 -2.42 1.54
N VAL A 21 -3.59 -3.67 1.11
CA VAL A 21 -3.61 -4.87 1.98
C VAL A 21 -2.65 -4.74 3.17
N GLY A 22 -1.51 -4.06 2.99
CA GLY A 22 -0.47 -3.95 4.01
C GLY A 22 -0.98 -3.42 5.35
N VAL A 23 -1.71 -2.30 5.37
CA VAL A 23 -2.15 -1.70 6.65
C VAL A 23 -3.13 -2.59 7.42
N PHE A 24 -3.87 -3.46 6.72
CA PHE A 24 -4.84 -4.33 7.37
C PHE A 24 -4.27 -5.67 7.81
N VAL A 25 -3.17 -6.13 7.19
CA VAL A 25 -2.57 -7.44 7.47
C VAL A 25 -1.30 -7.34 8.31
N LEU A 26 -0.46 -6.31 8.06
CA LEU A 26 0.84 -6.17 8.70
C LEU A 26 0.77 -6.02 10.22
N PRO A 27 -0.18 -5.26 10.82
CA PRO A 27 -0.25 -5.17 12.28
C PRO A 27 -0.44 -6.53 12.96
N ALA A 28 -1.31 -7.38 12.42
CA ALA A 28 -1.55 -8.72 12.95
C ALA A 28 -0.34 -9.65 12.77
N GLN A 29 0.41 -9.51 11.66
CA GLN A 29 1.65 -10.28 11.46
C GLN A 29 2.77 -9.79 12.39
N ALA A 30 2.90 -8.48 12.56
CA ALA A 30 3.92 -7.87 13.41
C ALA A 30 3.67 -8.12 14.90
N ALA A 31 2.40 -8.17 15.32
CA ALA A 31 2.00 -8.46 16.70
C ALA A 31 2.55 -9.81 17.21
N ARG A 32 2.79 -10.78 16.30
CA ARG A 32 3.40 -12.07 16.63
C ARG A 32 4.81 -11.97 17.21
N TYR A 33 5.51 -10.86 16.98
CA TYR A 33 6.84 -10.61 17.52
C TYR A 33 6.81 -9.90 18.88
N GLY A 34 5.62 -9.58 19.43
CA GLY A 34 5.47 -8.85 20.68
C GLY A 34 5.53 -7.33 20.49
N THR A 35 5.72 -6.58 21.58
CA THR A 35 5.63 -5.12 21.54
C THR A 35 6.82 -4.44 20.84
N VAL A 36 7.90 -5.17 20.54
CA VAL A 36 9.00 -4.70 19.67
C VAL A 36 8.50 -4.28 18.28
N SER A 37 7.38 -4.85 17.83
CA SER A 37 6.72 -4.45 16.59
C SER A 37 6.32 -2.97 16.56
N ILE A 38 5.95 -2.38 17.70
CA ILE A 38 5.62 -0.96 17.82
C ILE A 38 6.86 -0.11 17.54
N VAL A 39 8.01 -0.50 18.11
CA VAL A 39 9.30 0.17 17.87
C VAL A 39 9.70 0.06 16.40
N ALA A 40 9.52 -1.13 15.80
CA ALA A 40 9.78 -1.33 14.39
C ALA A 40 8.89 -0.44 13.51
N PHE A 41 7.59 -0.32 13.81
CA PHE A 41 6.69 0.58 13.09
C PHE A 41 7.10 2.04 13.22
N ILE A 42 7.48 2.51 14.42
CA ILE A 42 7.97 3.88 14.62
C ILE A 42 9.21 4.13 13.74
N LEU A 43 10.17 3.20 13.73
CA LEU A 43 11.40 3.33 12.95
C LEU A 43 11.12 3.33 11.44
N VAL A 44 10.26 2.43 10.96
CA VAL A 44 9.86 2.37 9.55
C VAL A 44 9.09 3.64 9.14
N SER A 45 8.20 4.14 10.00
CA SER A 45 7.49 5.41 9.76
C SER A 45 8.44 6.60 9.70
N ALA A 46 9.43 6.67 10.58
CA ALA A 46 10.45 7.72 10.54
C ALA A 46 11.26 7.67 9.23
N GLY A 47 11.66 6.47 8.79
CA GLY A 47 12.33 6.27 7.50
C GLY A 47 11.47 6.68 6.31
N ALA A 48 10.18 6.33 6.33
CA ALA A 48 9.23 6.73 5.29
C ALA A 48 9.05 8.26 5.21
N LEU A 49 8.99 8.95 6.37
CA LEU A 49 8.93 10.41 6.42
C LEU A 49 10.21 11.05 5.87
N ALA A 50 11.38 10.52 6.21
CA ALA A 50 12.65 11.00 5.68
C ALA A 50 12.68 10.88 4.14
N LEU A 51 12.26 9.74 3.59
CA LEU A 51 12.14 9.54 2.14
C LEU A 51 11.10 10.49 1.50
N ALA A 52 9.96 10.71 2.15
CA ALA A 52 8.94 11.63 1.67
C ALA A 52 9.47 13.07 1.54
N VAL A 53 10.28 13.53 2.50
CA VAL A 53 10.94 14.84 2.43
C VAL A 53 11.96 14.90 1.29
N VAL A 54 12.75 13.84 1.10
CA VAL A 54 13.72 13.75 0.00
C VAL A 54 13.01 13.81 -1.35
N PHE A 55 11.98 13.00 -1.57
CA PHE A 55 11.20 13.02 -2.81
C PHE A 55 10.44 14.33 -3.01
N GLY A 56 9.92 14.94 -1.94
CA GLY A 56 9.30 16.26 -2.00
C GLY A 56 10.27 17.34 -2.49
N ARG A 57 11.51 17.35 -2.00
CA ARG A 57 12.56 18.26 -2.46
C ARG A 57 12.99 17.99 -3.90
N LEU A 58 13.11 16.71 -4.28
CA LEU A 58 13.44 16.30 -5.65
C LEU A 58 12.33 16.68 -6.64
N ALA A 59 11.06 16.60 -6.27
CA ALA A 59 9.95 17.00 -7.12
C ALA A 59 9.95 18.51 -7.45
N VAL A 60 10.45 19.35 -6.54
CA VAL A 60 10.64 20.79 -6.81
C VAL A 60 11.88 21.04 -7.68
N ARG A 61 12.97 20.30 -7.43
CA ARG A 61 14.24 20.45 -8.16
C ARG A 61 14.15 19.94 -9.59
N GLU A 62 13.45 18.82 -9.80
CA GLU A 62 13.26 18.14 -11.08
C GLU A 62 11.76 18.00 -11.37
N PRO A 63 11.10 19.06 -11.89
CA PRO A 63 9.65 19.10 -12.10
C PRO A 63 9.17 18.30 -13.32
N GLN A 64 10.06 17.53 -13.94
CA GLN A 64 9.74 16.67 -15.07
C GLN A 64 8.91 15.46 -14.63
N THR A 65 7.98 15.05 -15.47
CA THR A 65 7.17 13.85 -15.24
C THR A 65 8.02 12.58 -15.40
N GLY A 66 7.89 11.65 -14.46
CA GLY A 66 8.55 10.34 -14.51
C GLY A 66 9.10 9.84 -13.17
N GLY A 67 8.99 10.63 -12.10
CA GLY A 67 9.21 10.18 -10.72
C GLY A 67 10.67 9.76 -10.46
N PRO A 68 10.90 8.74 -9.61
CA PRO A 68 12.25 8.32 -9.23
C PRO A 68 13.20 8.03 -10.40
N TYR A 69 12.68 7.51 -11.52
CA TYR A 69 13.46 7.25 -12.73
C TYR A 69 14.18 8.52 -13.22
N VAL A 70 13.45 9.63 -13.29
CA VAL A 70 13.99 10.91 -13.78
C VAL A 70 15.06 11.41 -12.83
N TYR A 71 14.85 11.30 -11.52
CA TYR A 71 15.84 11.73 -10.52
C TYR A 71 17.13 10.93 -10.63
N ALA A 72 17.03 9.60 -10.77
CA ALA A 72 18.20 8.73 -10.93
C ALA A 72 18.93 9.01 -12.25
N ARG A 73 18.19 9.21 -13.34
CA ARG A 73 18.78 9.52 -14.65
C ARG A 73 19.48 10.88 -14.65
N ALA A 74 18.86 11.90 -14.07
CA ALA A 74 19.42 13.25 -14.00
C ALA A 74 20.70 13.30 -13.16
N ALA A 75 20.77 12.53 -12.07
CA ALA A 75 21.92 12.52 -11.18
C ALA A 75 23.06 11.59 -11.63
N PHE A 76 22.75 10.43 -12.23
CA PHE A 76 23.72 9.35 -12.44
C PHE A 76 23.79 8.82 -13.88
N GLY A 77 23.01 9.38 -14.82
CA GLY A 77 23.02 8.99 -16.22
C GLY A 77 22.07 7.83 -16.55
N GLU A 78 22.21 7.29 -17.77
CA GLU A 78 21.18 6.44 -18.36
C GLU A 78 21.06 5.06 -17.72
N LEU A 79 22.19 4.42 -17.38
CA LEU A 79 22.17 3.07 -16.81
C LEU A 79 21.50 3.03 -15.42
N PRO A 80 21.83 3.89 -14.44
CA PRO A 80 21.13 3.92 -13.15
C PRO A 80 19.66 4.32 -13.29
N GLY A 81 19.34 5.21 -14.23
CA GLY A 81 17.94 5.49 -14.60
C GLY A 81 17.23 4.22 -15.05
N PHE A 82 17.78 3.50 -16.03
CA PHE A 82 17.22 2.25 -16.53
C PHE A 82 17.01 1.21 -15.43
N LEU A 83 18.02 0.99 -14.57
CA LEU A 83 17.90 0.04 -13.46
C LEU A 83 16.78 0.42 -12.48
N ASN A 84 16.60 1.71 -12.23
CA ASN A 84 15.50 2.19 -11.39
C ASN A 84 14.13 1.92 -12.01
N ALA A 85 13.96 2.21 -13.31
CA ALA A 85 12.73 1.90 -14.03
C ALA A 85 12.44 0.38 -14.04
N TRP A 86 13.49 -0.43 -14.22
CA TRP A 86 13.38 -1.88 -14.19
C TRP A 86 12.99 -2.43 -12.82
N ALA A 87 13.61 -1.93 -11.75
CA ALA A 87 13.27 -2.28 -10.37
C ALA A 87 11.83 -1.87 -10.02
N TYR A 88 11.39 -0.71 -10.47
CA TYR A 88 10.01 -0.26 -10.32
C TYR A 88 9.03 -1.25 -10.98
N TRP A 89 9.33 -1.73 -12.18
CA TRP A 89 8.47 -2.65 -12.90
C TRP A 89 8.35 -4.02 -12.19
N ILE A 90 9.47 -4.56 -11.70
CA ILE A 90 9.47 -5.78 -10.88
C ILE A 90 8.64 -5.58 -9.60
N THR A 91 8.80 -4.44 -8.95
CA THR A 91 8.04 -4.11 -7.72
C THR A 91 6.54 -4.02 -8.01
N ALA A 92 6.15 -3.47 -9.16
CA ALA A 92 4.74 -3.39 -9.56
C ALA A 92 4.11 -4.79 -9.76
N TRP A 93 4.85 -5.72 -10.36
CA TRP A 93 4.40 -7.12 -10.50
C TRP A 93 4.25 -7.83 -9.16
N ALA A 94 5.27 -7.74 -8.30
CA ALA A 94 5.23 -8.33 -6.96
C ALA A 94 4.12 -7.71 -6.12
N GLY A 95 3.91 -6.39 -6.23
CA GLY A 95 2.83 -5.67 -5.56
C GLY A 95 1.45 -6.14 -5.99
N ASN A 96 1.20 -6.33 -7.29
CA ASN A 96 -0.06 -6.88 -7.78
C ASN A 96 -0.33 -8.29 -7.25
N ALA A 97 0.69 -9.15 -7.20
CA ALA A 97 0.55 -10.48 -6.60
C ALA A 97 0.17 -10.40 -5.11
N ALA A 98 0.84 -9.53 -4.35
CA ALA A 98 0.53 -9.32 -2.94
C ALA A 98 -0.90 -8.79 -2.71
N LEU A 99 -1.38 -7.89 -3.58
CA LEU A 99 -2.76 -7.39 -3.53
C LEU A 99 -3.78 -8.52 -3.76
N VAL A 100 -3.56 -9.38 -4.74
CA VAL A 100 -4.44 -10.53 -5.02
C VAL A 100 -4.44 -11.51 -3.85
N VAL A 101 -3.27 -11.84 -3.30
CA VAL A 101 -3.18 -12.75 -2.13
C VAL A 101 -3.91 -12.18 -0.92
N GLY A 102 -3.76 -10.89 -0.65
CA GLY A 102 -4.50 -10.21 0.42
C GLY A 102 -6.01 -10.23 0.20
N TRP A 103 -6.45 -9.94 -1.01
CA TRP A 103 -7.87 -9.98 -1.38
C TRP A 103 -8.46 -11.39 -1.23
N LEU A 104 -7.74 -12.43 -1.69
CA LEU A 104 -8.15 -13.82 -1.49
C LEU A 104 -8.27 -14.18 -0.01
N GLY A 105 -7.40 -13.63 0.84
CA GLY A 105 -7.52 -13.76 2.29
C GLY A 105 -8.83 -13.22 2.84
N TYR A 106 -9.31 -12.08 2.32
CA TYR A 106 -10.62 -11.52 2.72
C TYR A 106 -11.80 -12.30 2.15
N VAL A 107 -11.71 -12.75 0.89
CA VAL A 107 -12.77 -13.55 0.27
C VAL A 107 -12.95 -14.86 1.03
N ASP A 108 -11.87 -15.50 1.44
CA ASP A 108 -11.91 -16.77 2.16
C ASP A 108 -12.65 -16.68 3.52
N VAL A 109 -12.55 -15.52 4.19
CA VAL A 109 -13.29 -15.27 5.43
C VAL A 109 -14.81 -15.22 5.19
N LEU A 110 -15.25 -14.78 4.01
CA LEU A 110 -16.67 -14.67 3.64
C LEU A 110 -17.20 -15.94 2.99
N VAL A 111 -16.39 -16.57 2.14
CA VAL A 111 -16.69 -17.78 1.37
C VAL A 111 -15.47 -18.67 1.46
N PRO A 112 -15.53 -19.80 2.20
CA PRO A 112 -14.37 -20.68 2.38
C PRO A 112 -13.93 -21.32 1.06
N ILE A 113 -12.95 -20.72 0.39
CA ILE A 113 -12.46 -21.13 -0.94
C ILE A 113 -11.09 -21.80 -0.88
N ARG A 114 -10.34 -21.62 0.22
CA ARG A 114 -8.95 -22.10 0.34
C ARG A 114 -8.79 -23.62 0.36
N HIS A 115 -9.87 -24.37 0.55
CA HIS A 115 -9.84 -25.83 0.49
C HIS A 115 -9.67 -26.37 -0.92
N ASP A 116 -9.93 -25.54 -1.95
CA ASP A 116 -9.77 -25.88 -3.36
C ASP A 116 -8.77 -24.92 -4.02
N ALA A 117 -7.62 -25.46 -4.40
CA ALA A 117 -6.55 -24.71 -5.06
C ALA A 117 -6.96 -24.19 -6.45
N ALA A 118 -7.76 -24.95 -7.20
CA ALA A 118 -8.22 -24.55 -8.52
C ALA A 118 -9.23 -23.41 -8.41
N LEU A 119 -10.16 -23.49 -7.45
CA LEU A 119 -11.12 -22.42 -7.16
C LEU A 119 -10.41 -21.14 -6.70
N THR A 120 -9.46 -21.26 -5.76
CA THR A 120 -8.68 -20.12 -5.25
C THR A 120 -7.91 -19.43 -6.37
N LEU A 121 -7.28 -20.21 -7.25
CA LEU A 121 -6.57 -19.68 -8.42
C LEU A 121 -7.54 -18.99 -9.39
N ALA A 122 -8.67 -19.61 -9.71
CA ALA A 122 -9.67 -19.06 -10.63
C ALA A 122 -10.21 -17.71 -10.12
N VAL A 123 -10.51 -17.63 -8.82
CA VAL A 123 -11.01 -16.41 -8.17
C VAL A 123 -9.94 -15.32 -8.16
N GLY A 124 -8.67 -15.66 -7.90
CA GLY A 124 -7.56 -14.71 -7.95
C GLY A 124 -7.29 -14.17 -9.36
N VAL A 125 -7.28 -15.04 -10.37
CA VAL A 125 -7.13 -14.65 -11.78
C VAL A 125 -8.30 -13.78 -12.24
N ALA A 126 -9.53 -14.13 -11.85
CA ALA A 126 -10.72 -13.34 -12.17
C ALA A 126 -10.65 -11.93 -11.56
N ALA A 127 -10.19 -11.81 -10.31
CA ALA A 127 -10.01 -10.50 -9.67
C ALA A 127 -8.95 -9.65 -10.39
N MET A 128 -7.82 -10.24 -10.78
CA MET A 128 -6.78 -9.54 -11.53
C MET A 128 -7.25 -9.14 -12.94
N ALA A 129 -7.96 -10.01 -13.63
CA ALA A 129 -8.55 -9.73 -14.94
C ALA A 129 -9.60 -8.62 -14.86
N ALA A 130 -10.48 -8.64 -13.85
CA ALA A 130 -11.45 -7.58 -13.62
C ALA A 130 -10.76 -6.24 -13.38
N ALA A 131 -9.74 -6.20 -12.52
CA ALA A 131 -8.96 -4.99 -12.29
C ALA A 131 -8.28 -4.49 -13.59
N ALA A 132 -7.73 -5.38 -14.42
CA ALA A 132 -7.14 -5.03 -15.70
C ALA A 132 -8.19 -4.43 -16.67
N VAL A 133 -9.36 -5.07 -16.81
CA VAL A 133 -10.47 -4.59 -17.65
C VAL A 133 -10.94 -3.20 -17.20
N ILE A 134 -11.10 -2.99 -15.89
CA ILE A 134 -11.49 -1.68 -15.33
C ILE A 134 -10.45 -0.60 -15.68
N ASN A 135 -9.16 -0.92 -15.60
CA ASN A 135 -8.09 0.00 -15.97
C ASN A 135 -8.07 0.31 -17.48
N LEU A 136 -8.40 -0.66 -18.33
CA LEU A 136 -8.46 -0.50 -19.79
C LEU A 136 -9.71 0.24 -20.29
N ALA A 137 -10.83 0.17 -19.57
CA ALA A 137 -12.12 0.74 -19.96
C ALA A 137 -12.18 2.29 -19.93
N GLY A 138 -11.06 2.97 -19.68
CA GLY A 138 -10.92 4.42 -19.86
C GLY A 138 -11.42 5.22 -18.67
N VAL A 139 -10.50 5.59 -17.77
CA VAL A 139 -10.84 6.29 -16.55
C VAL A 139 -10.86 7.81 -16.79
N ARG A 140 -11.97 8.32 -17.33
CA ARG A 140 -12.25 9.77 -17.35
C ARG A 140 -12.70 10.31 -15.97
N SER A 141 -12.80 9.44 -14.96
CA SER A 141 -13.26 9.71 -13.58
C SER A 141 -12.29 9.22 -12.49
N THR A 142 -10.98 9.21 -12.75
CA THR A 142 -9.99 8.57 -11.83
C THR A 142 -9.89 9.31 -10.51
N GLY A 143 -9.94 10.65 -10.54
CA GLY A 143 -9.78 11.47 -9.34
C GLY A 143 -10.95 11.33 -8.36
N ALA A 144 -12.19 11.28 -8.86
CA ALA A 144 -13.37 11.12 -8.01
C ALA A 144 -13.46 9.70 -7.44
N ALA A 145 -13.24 8.67 -8.26
CA ALA A 145 -13.21 7.28 -7.80
C ALA A 145 -12.09 7.04 -6.77
N ALA A 146 -10.89 7.60 -7.01
CA ALA A 146 -9.79 7.54 -6.05
C ALA A 146 -10.14 8.23 -4.73
N LEU A 147 -10.79 9.40 -4.78
CA LEU A 147 -11.20 10.12 -3.57
C LEU A 147 -12.23 9.32 -2.77
N VAL A 148 -13.28 8.82 -3.41
CA VAL A 148 -14.33 8.02 -2.74
C VAL A 148 -13.75 6.75 -2.12
N THR A 149 -12.96 6.00 -2.88
CA THR A 149 -12.34 4.75 -2.38
C THR A 149 -11.34 5.02 -1.26
N THR A 150 -10.61 6.14 -1.30
CA THR A 150 -9.70 6.54 -0.22
C THR A 150 -10.46 6.84 1.05
N ILE A 151 -11.54 7.62 0.99
CA ILE A 151 -12.39 7.92 2.15
C ILE A 151 -12.98 6.63 2.72
N LEU A 152 -13.52 5.76 1.86
CA LEU A 152 -14.14 4.50 2.28
C LEU A 152 -13.15 3.56 2.98
N LYS A 153 -11.87 3.58 2.60
CA LYS A 153 -10.83 2.80 3.27
C LYS A 153 -10.30 3.48 4.54
N PHE A 154 -10.09 4.79 4.48
CA PHE A 154 -9.42 5.54 5.55
C PHE A 154 -10.33 5.79 6.76
N VAL A 155 -11.62 6.09 6.53
CA VAL A 155 -12.56 6.39 7.63
C VAL A 155 -12.72 5.19 8.56
N PRO A 156 -13.01 3.95 8.10
CA PRO A 156 -13.08 2.80 8.99
C PRO A 156 -11.77 2.54 9.73
N LEU A 157 -10.63 2.68 9.05
CA LEU A 157 -9.32 2.52 9.69
C LEU A 157 -9.11 3.53 10.82
N LEU A 158 -9.48 4.80 10.59
CA LEU A 158 -9.41 5.85 11.60
C LEU A 158 -10.36 5.58 12.76
N LEU A 159 -11.58 5.10 12.48
CA LEU A 159 -12.53 4.70 13.52
C LEU A 159 -11.97 3.56 14.37
N VAL A 160 -11.44 2.49 13.77
CA VAL A 160 -10.80 1.40 14.53
C VAL A 160 -9.61 1.92 15.33
N ALA A 161 -8.78 2.79 14.77
CA ALA A 161 -7.64 3.36 15.47
C ALA A 161 -8.07 4.21 16.68
N VAL A 162 -9.06 5.09 16.52
CA VAL A 162 -9.52 5.99 17.60
C VAL A 162 -10.34 5.23 18.64
N PHE A 163 -11.33 4.45 18.22
CA PHE A 163 -12.19 3.72 19.15
C PHE A 163 -11.43 2.59 19.84
N GLY A 164 -10.52 1.91 19.11
CA GLY A 164 -9.68 0.85 19.67
C GLY A 164 -8.84 1.31 20.86
N LEU A 165 -8.43 2.58 20.92
CA LEU A 165 -7.71 3.13 22.08
C LEU A 165 -8.50 3.05 23.39
N PHE A 166 -9.84 3.12 23.32
CA PHE A 166 -10.70 3.00 24.51
C PHE A 166 -10.90 1.55 24.98
N PHE A 167 -10.55 0.57 24.15
CA PHE A 167 -10.63 -0.86 24.46
C PHE A 167 -9.23 -1.49 24.64
N LEU A 168 -8.20 -0.66 24.87
CA LEU A 168 -6.86 -1.15 25.16
C LEU A 168 -6.77 -1.65 26.60
N GLU A 169 -6.52 -2.94 26.75
CA GLU A 169 -6.20 -3.55 28.03
C GLU A 169 -4.69 -3.81 28.07
N ALA A 170 -4.02 -3.32 29.12
CA ALA A 170 -2.57 -3.46 29.29
C ALA A 170 -2.11 -4.92 29.32
N GLU A 171 -2.99 -5.83 29.79
CA GLU A 171 -2.74 -7.27 29.89
C GLU A 171 -2.61 -7.95 28.52
N ASN A 172 -3.21 -7.38 27.46
CA ASN A 172 -3.11 -7.89 26.10
C ASN A 172 -1.77 -7.54 25.43
N PHE A 173 -0.97 -6.66 26.04
CA PHE A 173 0.40 -6.42 25.60
C PHE A 173 1.28 -7.57 26.08
N GLY A 174 1.61 -8.48 25.16
CA GLY A 174 2.53 -9.58 25.40
C GLY A 174 3.97 -9.13 25.70
N PRO A 175 4.93 -10.07 25.72
CA PRO A 175 6.32 -9.76 26.00
C PRO A 175 6.91 -8.78 24.97
N PHE A 176 7.99 -8.09 25.36
CA PHE A 176 8.69 -7.17 24.47
C PHE A 176 9.14 -7.85 23.17
N ASN A 177 9.71 -9.05 23.30
CA ASN A 177 10.02 -9.93 22.20
C ASN A 177 9.32 -11.27 22.44
N ALA A 178 8.41 -11.64 21.56
CA ALA A 178 7.64 -12.89 21.64
C ALA A 178 8.25 -14.03 20.78
N THR A 179 9.41 -13.81 20.16
CA THR A 179 10.03 -14.79 19.24
C THR A 179 10.41 -16.10 19.94
N ASP A 180 10.74 -16.04 21.23
CA ASP A 180 11.22 -17.19 22.01
C ASP A 180 10.10 -17.92 22.79
N GLY A 181 8.84 -17.46 22.69
CA GLY A 181 7.68 -18.03 23.39
C GLY A 181 6.70 -18.69 22.44
N SER A 182 7.02 -19.93 22.02
CA SER A 182 6.08 -20.85 21.35
C SER A 182 5.26 -21.63 22.36
#